data_AF-A0A3B0YXQ4-F1
#
_entry.id   AF-A0A3B0YXQ4-F1
#
_cell.length_a   1.000
_cell.length_b   1.000
_cell.length_c   1.000
_cell.angle_alpha   90.00
_cell.angle_beta   90.00
_cell.angle_gamma   90.00
#
_symmetry.space_group_name_H-M   'P 1'
#
loop_
_entity.id
_entity.type
_entity.pdbx_description
1 polymer ?
#
loop_
_entity_poly.entity_id
_entity_poly.type
_entity_poly.pdbx_seq_one_letter_code
_entity_poly.pdbx_strand_id
1 'polypeptide(L)'
;CAAANACNPCNPCAAAPDVELTAAEMDALYKCLKPKLKKAYSSKGHWSADRWTNWKNFAKTGYRSDTHGGRFVQNYANKIAAKAYGRYEKTTKMPVGSTLVKPSFAVAGNGQASMGPLFIMEKMTSGWNKATSDWRYAMIMPGGNLFGITKGKNSGGLQFCVDCHVGGEDNDFMLFLPEELRK
;
A
#
# COMPACT_ATOMS: atom_id res chain seq x y z
N CYS A 1 15.77 -21.05 -28.09
CA CYS A 1 16.08 -21.41 -26.69
C CYS A 1 15.54 -20.34 -25.75
N ALA A 2 14.27 -20.43 -25.34
CA ALA A 2 13.73 -19.55 -24.30
C ALA A 2 14.00 -20.21 -22.95
N ALA A 3 14.75 -19.53 -22.07
CA ALA A 3 15.01 -20.01 -20.73
C ALA A 3 13.68 -20.20 -19.99
N ALA A 4 13.42 -21.43 -19.56
CA ALA A 4 12.35 -21.73 -18.63
C ALA A 4 12.61 -20.93 -17.35
N ASN A 5 11.80 -19.89 -17.10
CA ASN A 5 11.83 -19.17 -15.83
C ASN A 5 11.37 -20.15 -14.73
N ALA A 6 12.32 -20.77 -14.05
CA ALA A 6 12.04 -21.72 -12.99
C ALA A 6 11.23 -21.05 -11.87
N CYS A 7 10.18 -21.76 -11.44
CA CYS A 7 9.36 -21.46 -10.29
C CYS A 7 10.20 -21.06 -9.08
N ASN A 8 9.82 -19.98 -8.39
CA ASN A 8 10.47 -19.61 -7.13
C ASN A 8 9.54 -18.77 -6.25
N PRO A 9 9.89 -18.49 -4.98
CA PRO A 9 9.02 -17.72 -4.10
C PRO A 9 8.65 -16.33 -4.63
N CYS A 10 9.47 -15.69 -5.47
CA CYS A 10 9.15 -14.41 -6.10
C CYS A 10 8.38 -14.55 -7.43
N ASN A 11 8.08 -15.77 -7.87
CA ASN A 11 7.40 -16.13 -9.11
C ASN A 11 6.70 -17.51 -8.92
N PRO A 12 5.58 -17.56 -8.16
CA PRO A 12 4.87 -18.80 -7.83
C PRO A 12 4.30 -19.46 -9.09
N CYS A 13 4.39 -20.78 -9.22
CA CYS A 13 4.05 -21.47 -10.47
C CYS A 13 2.58 -21.86 -10.67
N ALA A 14 1.66 -21.26 -9.93
CA ALA A 14 0.24 -21.51 -10.12
C ALA A 14 -0.26 -20.70 -11.34
N ALA A 15 -0.69 -21.42 -12.38
CA ALA A 15 -1.23 -20.83 -13.61
C ALA A 15 -2.76 -20.99 -13.68
N ALA A 16 -3.47 -19.86 -13.68
CA ALA A 16 -4.89 -19.69 -14.04
C ALA A 16 -5.17 -18.18 -14.22
N PRO A 17 -6.19 -17.77 -15.01
CA PRO A 17 -6.52 -16.35 -15.25
C PRO A 17 -6.83 -15.58 -13.95
N ASP A 18 -7.28 -16.28 -12.92
CA ASP A 18 -7.32 -15.82 -11.53
C ASP A 18 -6.34 -16.65 -10.70
N VAL A 19 -5.15 -16.11 -10.44
CA VAL A 19 -4.21 -16.77 -9.52
C VAL A 19 -4.75 -16.65 -8.10
N GLU A 20 -5.46 -17.66 -7.64
CA GLU A 20 -5.76 -17.86 -6.22
C GLU A 20 -4.54 -18.46 -5.53
N LEU A 21 -3.64 -17.59 -5.06
CA LEU A 21 -2.57 -18.02 -4.16
C LEU A 21 -3.17 -18.33 -2.78
N THR A 22 -2.77 -19.46 -2.20
CA THR A 22 -3.07 -19.71 -0.78
C THR A 22 -2.41 -18.63 0.10
N ALA A 23 -2.91 -18.43 1.31
CA ALA A 23 -2.31 -17.47 2.25
C ALA A 23 -0.81 -17.75 2.51
N ALA A 24 -0.41 -19.02 2.56
CA ALA A 24 0.99 -19.40 2.76
C ALA A 24 1.88 -19.04 1.56
N GLU A 25 1.41 -19.28 0.34
CA GLU A 25 2.12 -18.90 -0.89
C GLU A 25 2.21 -17.38 -1.03
N MET A 26 1.13 -16.68 -0.71
CA MET A 26 1.09 -15.22 -0.71
C MET A 26 2.07 -14.62 0.30
N ASP A 27 2.14 -15.18 1.50
CA ASP A 27 3.08 -14.73 2.54
C ASP A 27 4.53 -15.00 2.15
N ALA A 28 4.80 -16.18 1.57
CA ALA A 28 6.12 -16.52 1.05
C ALA A 28 6.53 -15.60 -0.10
N LEU A 29 5.61 -15.31 -1.02
CA LEU A 29 5.80 -14.38 -2.12
C LEU A 29 6.10 -12.98 -1.62
N TYR A 30 5.26 -12.45 -0.76
CA TYR A 30 5.44 -11.11 -0.24
C TYR A 30 6.72 -11.00 0.58
N LYS A 31 7.10 -12.02 1.36
CA LYS A 31 8.40 -12.07 2.05
C LYS A 31 9.57 -11.98 1.06
N CYS A 32 9.48 -12.65 -0.09
CA CYS A 32 10.47 -12.59 -1.15
C CYS A 32 10.50 -11.21 -1.85
N LEU A 33 9.34 -10.60 -2.09
CA LEU A 33 9.22 -9.30 -2.77
C LEU A 33 9.59 -8.12 -1.87
N LYS A 34 9.30 -8.18 -0.56
CA LYS A 34 9.50 -7.05 0.37
C LYS A 34 10.87 -6.36 0.27
N PRO A 35 12.03 -7.06 0.26
CA PRO A 35 13.33 -6.40 0.09
C PRO A 35 13.49 -5.76 -1.30
N LYS A 36 12.94 -6.37 -2.36
CA LYS A 36 12.95 -5.81 -3.73
C LYS A 36 12.10 -4.55 -3.82
N LEU A 37 10.89 -4.59 -3.23
CA LEU A 37 9.99 -3.44 -3.13
C LEU A 37 10.64 -2.29 -2.36
N LYS A 38 11.27 -2.57 -1.22
CA LYS A 38 12.03 -1.57 -0.45
C LYS A 38 13.06 -0.87 -1.35
N LYS A 39 13.91 -1.64 -2.03
CA LYS A 39 14.91 -1.10 -2.94
C LYS A 39 14.29 -0.32 -4.10
N ALA A 40 13.21 -0.84 -4.68
CA ALA A 40 12.52 -0.23 -5.82
C ALA A 40 11.82 1.08 -5.46
N TYR A 41 11.39 1.27 -4.21
CA TYR A 41 10.78 2.51 -3.74
C TYR A 41 11.79 3.54 -3.26
N SER A 42 12.97 3.11 -2.82
CA SER A 42 14.03 4.00 -2.33
C SER A 42 14.53 4.93 -3.43
N SER A 43 13.93 6.11 -3.48
CA SER A 43 14.39 7.30 -4.21
C SER A 43 13.74 8.53 -3.57
N LYS A 44 14.21 9.74 -3.90
CA LYS A 44 13.93 11.04 -3.22
C LYS A 44 12.47 11.53 -3.28
N GLY A 45 11.48 10.66 -3.43
CA GLY A 45 10.07 11.02 -3.64
C GLY A 45 9.23 11.23 -2.38
N HIS A 46 9.44 10.44 -1.33
CA HIS A 46 8.76 10.60 -0.03
C HIS A 46 9.52 9.90 1.09
N TRP A 47 9.62 10.52 2.26
CA TRP A 47 10.43 10.01 3.39
C TRP A 47 10.00 8.62 3.89
N SER A 48 8.72 8.27 3.73
CA SER A 48 8.17 6.98 4.15
C SER A 48 8.68 5.81 3.31
N ALA A 49 9.11 6.06 2.07
CA ALA A 49 9.62 5.06 1.14
C ALA A 49 10.81 4.28 1.70
N ASP A 50 11.65 4.94 2.51
CA ASP A 50 12.84 4.34 3.09
C ASP A 50 12.60 3.68 4.46
N ARG A 51 11.45 3.97 5.09
CA ARG A 51 11.19 3.61 6.50
C ARG A 51 10.09 2.59 6.71
N TRP A 52 9.19 2.42 5.75
CA TRP A 52 7.99 1.61 5.93
C TRP A 52 8.24 0.16 6.33
N THR A 53 9.37 -0.42 5.96
CA THR A 53 9.67 -1.82 6.30
C THR A 53 9.79 -2.07 7.81
N ASN A 54 10.03 -1.02 8.59
CA ASN A 54 10.16 -1.03 10.06
C ASN A 54 8.85 -0.72 10.78
N TRP A 55 7.76 -0.50 10.03
CA TRP A 55 6.45 -0.15 10.58
C TRP A 55 5.63 -1.41 10.87
N LYS A 56 4.58 -1.25 11.69
CA LYS A 56 3.69 -2.37 12.01
C LYS A 56 2.84 -2.71 10.79
N ASN A 57 2.88 -3.97 10.35
CA ASN A 57 1.94 -4.50 9.36
C ASN A 57 0.66 -4.96 10.08
N PHE A 58 -0.49 -4.56 9.55
CA PHE A 58 -1.82 -4.91 10.06
C PHE A 58 -2.53 -5.98 9.23
N ALA A 59 -2.04 -6.28 8.03
CA ALA A 59 -2.59 -7.34 7.19
C ALA A 59 -1.95 -8.69 7.54
N LYS A 60 -2.78 -9.73 7.68
CA LYS A 60 -2.38 -11.13 7.87
C LYS A 60 -1.57 -11.62 6.68
N THR A 61 -2.14 -11.46 5.48
CA THR A 61 -1.54 -11.81 4.20
C THR A 61 -1.78 -10.71 3.15
N GLY A 62 -1.13 -10.81 2.00
CA GLY A 62 -1.40 -9.92 0.86
C GLY A 62 -2.79 -10.16 0.30
N TYR A 63 -3.58 -9.11 0.09
CA TYR A 63 -4.96 -9.23 -0.39
C TYR A 63 -5.21 -8.36 -1.61
N ARG A 64 -6.07 -8.84 -2.52
CA ARG A 64 -6.44 -8.11 -3.72
C ARG A 64 -7.26 -6.89 -3.35
N SER A 65 -6.92 -5.75 -3.94
CA SER A 65 -7.65 -4.51 -3.76
C SER A 65 -7.98 -3.89 -5.11
N ASP A 66 -9.26 -3.92 -5.46
CA ASP A 66 -9.76 -3.38 -6.72
C ASP A 66 -9.54 -1.87 -6.81
N THR A 67 -9.66 -1.17 -5.68
CA THR A 67 -9.37 0.27 -5.56
C THR A 67 -7.90 0.64 -5.80
N HIS A 68 -7.00 -0.34 -5.87
CA HIS A 68 -5.59 -0.15 -6.23
C HIS A 68 -5.26 -0.82 -7.58
N GLY A 69 -6.27 -0.94 -8.45
CA GLY A 69 -6.16 -1.51 -9.79
C GLY A 69 -5.98 -3.03 -9.79
N GLY A 70 -6.69 -3.73 -8.89
CA GLY A 70 -6.66 -5.19 -8.78
C GLY A 70 -5.34 -5.76 -8.23
N ARG A 71 -4.49 -4.91 -7.65
CA ARG A 71 -3.20 -5.32 -7.09
C ARG A 71 -3.37 -5.95 -5.72
N PHE A 72 -2.42 -6.80 -5.34
CA PHE A 72 -2.26 -7.23 -3.97
C PHE A 72 -1.59 -6.13 -3.16
N VAL A 73 -2.10 -5.87 -1.95
CA VAL A 73 -1.58 -4.83 -1.05
C VAL A 73 -1.35 -5.38 0.35
N GLN A 74 -0.56 -4.64 1.13
CA GLN A 74 -0.36 -4.83 2.56
C GLN A 74 -0.60 -3.49 3.27
N ASN A 75 -0.87 -3.48 4.57
CA ASN A 75 -1.18 -2.24 5.29
C ASN A 75 -0.17 -1.99 6.41
N TYR A 76 0.69 -0.98 6.23
CA TYR A 76 1.67 -0.59 7.23
C TYR A 76 1.32 0.76 7.85
N ALA A 77 1.49 0.88 9.16
CA ALA A 77 1.31 2.13 9.89
C ALA A 77 2.56 2.46 10.71
N ASN A 78 3.03 3.71 10.63
CA ASN A 78 4.14 4.18 11.43
C ASN A 78 3.82 4.13 12.94
N LYS A 79 4.82 4.33 13.80
CA LYS A 79 4.65 4.24 15.26
C LYS A 79 3.59 5.20 15.82
N ILE A 80 3.44 6.38 15.20
CA ILE A 80 2.44 7.39 15.58
C ILE A 80 1.02 6.87 15.30
N ALA A 81 0.81 6.32 14.11
CA ALA A 81 -0.46 5.80 13.65
C ALA A 81 -0.85 4.46 14.30
N ALA A 82 0.12 3.62 14.67
CA ALA A 82 -0.11 2.20 14.95
C ALA A 82 -1.19 1.93 16.02
N LYS A 83 -1.20 2.69 17.13
CA LYS A 83 -2.21 2.51 18.17
C LYS A 83 -3.60 2.90 17.67
N ALA A 84 -3.74 4.02 16.97
CA ALA A 84 -5.01 4.51 16.47
C ALA A 84 -5.53 3.63 15.33
N TYR A 85 -4.69 3.32 14.34
CA TYR A 85 -5.04 2.47 13.21
C TYR A 85 -5.50 1.07 13.66
N GLY A 86 -4.86 0.50 14.69
CA GLY A 86 -5.22 -0.82 15.24
C GLY A 86 -6.54 -0.88 16.02
N ARG A 87 -7.19 0.27 16.25
CA ARG A 87 -8.58 0.28 16.77
C ARG A 87 -9.61 0.27 15.63
N TYR A 88 -9.16 0.35 14.38
CA TYR A 88 -9.99 0.34 13.20
C TYR A 88 -11.10 1.40 13.27
N GLU A 89 -12.36 1.04 13.00
CA GLU A 89 -13.53 1.93 13.01
C GLU A 89 -13.79 2.59 14.38
N LYS A 90 -13.22 2.07 15.47
CA LYS A 90 -13.30 2.74 16.79
C LYS A 90 -12.40 3.98 16.90
N THR A 91 -11.57 4.25 15.90
CA THR A 91 -10.78 5.49 15.84
C THR A 91 -11.54 6.54 15.05
N THR A 92 -11.89 7.62 15.73
CA THR A 92 -12.58 8.77 15.14
C THR A 92 -11.64 9.81 14.53
N LYS A 93 -10.35 9.76 14.88
CA LYS A 93 -9.32 10.68 14.33
C LYS A 93 -7.92 10.11 14.42
N MET A 94 -7.15 10.25 13.35
CA MET A 94 -5.74 9.88 13.34
C MET A 94 -4.86 11.01 13.90
N PRO A 95 -3.84 10.69 14.73
CA PRO A 95 -2.88 11.70 15.20
C PRO A 95 -2.13 12.37 14.06
N VAL A 96 -1.79 13.66 14.20
CA VAL A 96 -0.89 14.35 13.26
C VAL A 96 0.45 13.60 13.17
N GLY A 97 0.98 13.48 11.95
CA GLY A 97 2.18 12.68 11.66
C GLY A 97 1.88 11.18 11.53
N SER A 98 0.62 10.75 11.63
CA SER A 98 0.23 9.40 11.24
C SER A 98 0.54 9.18 9.77
N THR A 99 1.27 8.12 9.46
CA THR A 99 1.58 7.76 8.07
C THR A 99 1.26 6.31 7.85
N LEU A 100 0.46 6.08 6.82
CA LEU A 100 0.04 4.77 6.37
C LEU A 100 0.59 4.56 4.98
N VAL A 101 1.03 3.35 4.71
CA VAL A 101 1.51 2.97 3.39
C VAL A 101 1.02 1.59 2.99
N LYS A 102 0.71 1.47 1.71
CA LYS A 102 0.31 0.23 1.09
C LYS A 102 1.29 -0.12 -0.03
N PRO A 103 2.34 -0.92 0.24
CA PRO A 103 3.15 -1.47 -0.84
C PRO A 103 2.27 -2.43 -1.64
N SER A 104 2.38 -2.39 -2.97
CA SER A 104 1.57 -3.24 -3.84
C SER A 104 2.40 -4.08 -4.81
N PHE A 105 1.78 -5.14 -5.33
CA PHE A 105 2.33 -6.01 -6.36
C PHE A 105 1.19 -6.70 -7.12
N ALA A 106 1.48 -7.21 -8.30
CA ALA A 106 0.56 -8.02 -9.08
C ALA A 106 1.16 -9.40 -9.33
N VAL A 107 0.32 -10.39 -9.57
CA VAL A 107 0.71 -11.74 -10.00
C VAL A 107 -0.05 -12.02 -11.28
N ALA A 108 0.67 -12.20 -12.39
CA ALA A 108 0.09 -12.52 -13.67
C ALA A 108 -0.41 -13.98 -13.69
N GLY A 109 -1.32 -14.32 -14.61
CA GLY A 109 -1.91 -15.66 -14.73
C GLY A 109 -0.92 -16.79 -15.02
N ASN A 110 0.34 -16.48 -15.33
CA ASN A 110 1.44 -17.44 -15.46
C ASN A 110 2.31 -17.55 -14.20
N GLY A 111 1.88 -16.94 -13.09
CA GLY A 111 2.62 -16.91 -11.83
C GLY A 111 3.57 -15.73 -11.65
N GLN A 112 3.82 -14.93 -12.71
CA GLN A 112 4.83 -13.88 -12.67
C GLN A 112 4.42 -12.72 -11.78
N ALA A 113 5.17 -12.54 -10.69
CA ALA A 113 4.98 -11.40 -9.83
C ALA A 113 5.69 -10.15 -10.38
N SER A 114 5.01 -9.01 -10.31
CA SER A 114 5.53 -7.69 -10.67
C SER A 114 5.30 -6.70 -9.54
N MET A 115 6.27 -5.82 -9.30
CA MET A 115 6.18 -4.79 -8.27
C MET A 115 5.19 -3.71 -8.70
N GLY A 116 4.30 -3.30 -7.79
CA GLY A 116 3.36 -2.21 -7.98
C GLY A 116 3.80 -0.93 -7.26
N PRO A 117 3.01 0.15 -7.34
CA PRO A 117 3.30 1.40 -6.63
C PRO A 117 3.25 1.25 -5.10
N LEU A 118 3.94 2.16 -4.40
CA LEU A 118 3.74 2.43 -2.98
C LEU A 118 2.71 3.55 -2.84
N PHE A 119 1.55 3.23 -2.26
CA PHE A 119 0.54 4.22 -1.92
C PHE A 119 0.78 4.74 -0.51
N ILE A 120 0.64 6.05 -0.32
CA ILE A 120 1.00 6.72 0.93
C ILE A 120 -0.14 7.68 1.28
N MET A 121 -0.56 7.68 2.55
CA MET A 121 -1.36 8.75 3.13
C MET A 121 -0.76 9.20 4.46
N GLU A 122 -0.69 10.51 4.67
CA GLU A 122 -0.09 11.12 5.86
C GLU A 122 -1.01 12.20 6.43
N LYS A 123 -1.24 12.14 7.74
CA LYS A 123 -2.05 13.12 8.47
C LYS A 123 -1.20 14.36 8.75
N MET A 124 -1.50 15.45 8.09
CA MET A 124 -0.79 16.72 8.24
C MET A 124 -1.30 17.51 9.45
N THR A 125 -0.65 18.63 9.74
CA THR A 125 -1.08 19.57 10.80
C THR A 125 -2.48 20.11 10.51
N SER A 126 -3.22 20.43 11.58
CA SER A 126 -4.59 20.94 11.48
C SER A 126 -4.71 22.13 10.53
N GLY A 127 -5.69 22.10 9.63
CA GLY A 127 -5.96 23.17 8.67
C GLY A 127 -5.08 23.16 7.42
N TRP A 128 -4.17 22.19 7.29
CA TRP A 128 -3.33 22.01 6.11
C TRP A 128 -4.15 21.75 4.84
N ASN A 129 -5.21 20.95 4.90
CA ASN A 129 -6.13 20.71 3.79
C ASN A 129 -7.52 20.29 4.26
N LYS A 130 -8.43 21.27 4.42
CA LYS A 130 -9.80 21.03 4.90
C LYS A 130 -10.58 20.02 4.04
N ALA A 131 -10.38 20.02 2.73
CA ALA A 131 -11.09 19.15 1.80
C ALA A 131 -10.82 17.65 2.02
N THR A 132 -9.72 17.32 2.69
CA THR A 132 -9.31 15.93 2.95
C THR A 132 -9.06 15.69 4.43
N SER A 133 -9.66 16.48 5.34
CA SER A 133 -9.34 16.41 6.78
C SER A 133 -7.82 16.38 7.04
N ASP A 134 -7.07 17.25 6.36
CA ASP A 134 -5.61 17.36 6.46
C ASP A 134 -4.81 16.12 6.01
N TRP A 135 -5.41 15.19 5.26
CA TRP A 135 -4.68 14.08 4.66
C TRP A 135 -3.91 14.51 3.41
N ARG A 136 -2.63 14.16 3.37
CA ARG A 136 -1.75 14.24 2.19
C ARG A 136 -1.60 12.86 1.59
N TYR A 137 -1.91 12.72 0.31
CA TYR A 137 -1.69 11.50 -0.46
C TYR A 137 -0.39 11.62 -1.25
N ALA A 138 0.29 10.50 -1.44
CA ALA A 138 1.40 10.38 -2.37
C ALA A 138 1.44 8.99 -2.99
N MET A 139 2.00 8.90 -4.20
CA MET A 139 2.23 7.63 -4.88
C MET A 139 3.66 7.59 -5.42
N ILE A 140 4.36 6.50 -5.14
CA ILE A 140 5.70 6.23 -5.68
C ILE A 140 5.63 5.04 -6.62
N MET A 141 6.12 5.21 -7.85
CA MET A 141 6.16 4.14 -8.84
C MET A 141 7.24 3.10 -8.49
N PRO A 142 7.10 1.85 -8.98
CA PRO A 142 8.24 0.94 -9.05
C PRO A 142 9.40 1.63 -9.78
N GLY A 143 10.58 1.68 -9.17
CA GLY A 143 11.72 2.48 -9.65
C GLY A 143 11.93 3.79 -8.89
N GLY A 144 11.02 4.13 -7.97
CA GLY A 144 11.23 5.11 -6.92
C GLY A 144 10.79 6.51 -7.27
N ASN A 145 10.41 6.76 -8.52
CA ASN A 145 9.93 8.06 -8.96
C ASN A 145 8.63 8.44 -8.25
N LEU A 146 8.58 9.66 -7.70
CA LEU A 146 7.35 10.25 -7.21
C LEU A 146 6.41 10.50 -8.39
N PHE A 147 5.31 9.76 -8.42
CA PHE A 147 4.23 9.97 -9.39
C PHE A 147 3.51 11.27 -9.08
N GLY A 148 3.12 11.46 -7.82
CA GLY A 148 2.50 12.69 -7.35
C GLY A 148 2.40 12.78 -5.84
N ILE A 149 2.13 14.00 -5.35
CA ILE A 149 1.88 14.32 -3.93
C ILE A 149 0.84 15.45 -3.84
N THR A 150 -0.09 15.35 -2.88
CA THR A 150 -1.13 16.38 -2.68
C THR A 150 -0.50 17.74 -2.43
N LYS A 151 -1.01 18.78 -3.10
CA LYS A 151 -0.46 20.16 -3.08
C LYS A 151 1.01 20.26 -3.56
N GLY A 152 1.47 19.30 -4.36
CA GLY A 152 2.79 19.34 -4.97
C GLY A 152 2.78 18.74 -6.37
N LYS A 153 3.89 18.09 -6.75
CA LYS A 153 4.08 17.48 -8.06
C LYS A 153 2.88 16.60 -8.42
N ASN A 154 2.31 16.83 -9.60
CA ASN A 154 1.21 16.03 -10.16
C ASN A 154 0.06 15.77 -9.16
N SER A 155 -0.32 16.78 -8.37
CA SER A 155 -1.41 16.65 -7.40
C SER A 155 -2.74 16.26 -8.06
N GLY A 156 -3.02 16.72 -9.29
CA GLY A 156 -4.21 16.32 -10.05
C GLY A 156 -4.24 14.82 -10.36
N GLY A 157 -3.08 14.21 -10.57
CA GLY A 157 -2.95 12.75 -10.74
C GLY A 157 -3.29 11.95 -9.48
N LEU A 158 -3.46 12.59 -8.31
CA LEU A 158 -3.88 11.94 -7.07
C LEU A 158 -5.37 12.14 -6.75
N GLN A 159 -6.15 12.77 -7.63
CA GLN A 159 -7.56 13.02 -7.38
C GLN A 159 -8.33 11.72 -7.09
N PHE A 160 -7.96 10.62 -7.76
CA PHE A 160 -8.55 9.29 -7.48
C PHE A 160 -8.34 8.83 -6.03
N CYS A 161 -7.23 9.21 -5.36
CA CYS A 161 -7.02 8.90 -3.94
C CYS A 161 -8.03 9.66 -3.09
N VAL A 162 -8.23 10.93 -3.39
CA VAL A 162 -9.15 11.81 -2.65
C VAL A 162 -10.58 11.31 -2.83
N ASP A 163 -11.02 11.12 -4.07
CA ASP A 163 -12.41 10.75 -4.39
C ASP A 163 -12.82 9.44 -3.71
N CYS A 164 -11.91 8.45 -3.68
CA CYS A 164 -12.17 7.20 -2.99
C CYS A 164 -12.20 7.36 -1.46
N HIS A 165 -11.26 8.13 -0.90
CA HIS A 165 -11.14 8.28 0.55
C HIS A 165 -12.19 9.20 1.18
N VAL A 166 -12.86 10.06 0.40
CA VAL A 166 -14.05 10.82 0.84
C VAL A 166 -15.15 9.87 1.35
N GLY A 167 -15.29 8.68 0.76
CA GLY A 167 -16.24 7.67 1.25
C GLY A 167 -15.95 7.15 2.67
N GLY A 168 -14.78 7.45 3.23
CA GLY A 168 -14.42 7.14 4.61
C GLY A 168 -14.45 8.35 5.54
N GLU A 169 -15.09 9.47 5.18
CA GLU A 169 -15.05 10.73 5.94
C GLU A 169 -15.44 10.58 7.41
N ASP A 170 -16.45 9.76 7.72
CA ASP A 170 -16.89 9.45 9.09
C ASP A 170 -15.82 8.77 9.94
N ASN A 171 -14.86 8.11 9.29
CA ASN A 171 -13.72 7.44 9.90
C ASN A 171 -12.42 8.23 9.72
N ASP A 172 -12.51 9.55 9.62
CA ASP A 172 -11.35 10.42 9.32
C ASP A 172 -10.68 10.04 7.99
N PHE A 173 -11.47 9.84 6.93
CA PHE A 173 -11.03 9.47 5.57
C PHE A 173 -10.27 8.13 5.54
N MET A 174 -10.44 7.29 6.56
CA MET A 174 -9.81 5.98 6.63
C MET A 174 -10.67 4.91 5.97
N LEU A 175 -10.04 4.12 5.10
CA LEU A 175 -10.59 2.88 4.57
C LEU A 175 -9.74 1.73 5.08
N PHE A 176 -10.21 1.08 6.14
CA PHE A 176 -9.53 -0.04 6.78
C PHE A 176 -9.56 -1.29 5.89
N LEU A 177 -8.60 -2.18 6.10
CA LEU A 177 -8.59 -3.50 5.47
C LEU A 177 -9.76 -4.37 5.97
N PRO A 178 -10.22 -5.36 5.18
CA PRO A 178 -11.26 -6.30 5.59
C PRO A 178 -10.97 -6.99 6.92
N GLU A 179 -12.00 -7.27 7.71
CA GLU A 179 -11.87 -7.75 9.10
C GLU A 179 -11.13 -9.07 9.22
N GLU A 180 -11.45 -10.01 8.33
CA GLU A 180 -10.86 -11.34 8.25
C GLU A 180 -9.34 -11.29 8.00
N LEU A 181 -8.85 -10.21 7.38
CA LEU A 181 -7.45 -9.98 7.04
C LEU A 181 -6.68 -9.20 8.13
N ARG A 182 -7.33 -8.74 9.19
CA ARG A 182 -6.71 -7.97 10.29
C ARG A 182 -5.88 -8.87 11.22
N LYS A 183 -4.69 -8.38 11.61
CA LYS A 183 -3.83 -8.97 12.67
C LYS A 183 -4.24 -8.52 14.07
#